data_AF-A0A838JS48-F1
#
_entry.id   AF-A0A838JS48-F1
#
_cell.length_a   1.000
_cell.length_b   1.000
_cell.length_c   1.000
_cell.angle_alpha   90.00
_cell.angle_beta   90.00
_cell.angle_gamma   90.00
#
_symmetry.space_group_name_H-M   'P 1'
#
loop_
_entity.id
_entity.type
_entity.pdbx_description
1 polymer ?
#
loop_
_entity_poly.entity_id
_entity_poly.type
_entity_poly.pdbx_seq_one_letter_code
_entity_poly.pdbx_strand_id
1 'polypeptide(L)'
;DRARVYFVAYAAASAVHFLEKALELVRGGETKVFQEFEVPDEAIGCGFHEAVRGVLSHHMVIRDGKIANYHPYPPTPWNASPRDYYGTPGPYEDAVQGLPIFEENGREDFKGIDIMRTVRSFDPCLPCGVHMYLGKGKTLEKRHSPTLGMGVE
;
A
#
# COMPACT_ATOMS: atom_id res chain seq x y z
N ASP A 1 17.88 -7.99 -1.21
CA ASP A 1 17.76 -7.25 -2.48
C ASP A 1 17.91 -8.01 -3.79
N ARG A 2 18.40 -9.25 -3.83
CA ARG A 2 18.51 -9.99 -5.11
C ARG A 2 17.18 -10.04 -5.89
N ALA A 3 16.09 -10.43 -5.23
CA ALA A 3 14.79 -10.57 -5.89
C ALA A 3 14.29 -9.28 -6.56
N ARG A 4 14.47 -8.12 -5.92
CA ARG A 4 14.02 -6.82 -6.47
C ARG A 4 14.69 -6.51 -7.80
N VAL A 5 15.99 -6.78 -7.93
CA VAL A 5 16.74 -6.53 -9.17
C VAL A 5 16.25 -7.45 -10.30
N TYR A 6 15.99 -8.73 -10.01
CA TYR A 6 15.44 -9.65 -11.01
C TYR A 6 14.03 -9.25 -11.44
N PHE A 7 13.22 -8.71 -10.53
CA PHE A 7 11.89 -8.22 -10.86
C PHE A 7 11.92 -7.02 -11.82
N VAL A 8 12.95 -6.17 -11.77
CA VAL A 8 13.11 -5.08 -12.76
C VAL A 8 13.26 -5.65 -14.17
N ALA A 9 14.09 -6.68 -14.35
CA ALA A 9 14.24 -7.34 -15.65
C ALA A 9 12.94 -8.04 -16.08
N TYR A 10 12.24 -8.69 -15.14
CA TYR A 10 10.95 -9.31 -15.39
C TYR A 10 9.89 -8.29 -15.84
N ALA A 11 9.81 -7.14 -15.18
CA ALA A 11 8.89 -6.06 -15.50
C ALA A 11 9.20 -5.46 -16.88
N ALA A 12 10.47 -5.30 -17.23
CA ALA A 12 10.88 -4.85 -18.56
C ALA A 12 10.43 -5.83 -19.66
N ALA A 13 10.65 -7.13 -19.47
CA ALA A 13 10.18 -8.16 -20.40
C ALA A 13 8.64 -8.18 -20.53
N SER A 14 7.94 -8.06 -19.40
CA SER A 14 6.47 -7.97 -19.37
C SER A 14 5.96 -6.74 -20.11
N ALA A 15 6.63 -5.59 -19.98
CA ALA A 15 6.26 -4.36 -20.66
C ALA A 15 6.34 -4.50 -22.18
N VAL A 16 7.38 -5.17 -22.71
CA VAL A 16 7.49 -5.46 -24.15
C VAL A 16 6.32 -6.34 -24.60
N HIS A 17 6.02 -7.40 -23.87
CA HIS A 17 4.89 -8.28 -24.18
C HIS A 17 3.54 -7.52 -24.20
N PHE A 18 3.28 -6.67 -23.21
CA PHE A 18 2.04 -5.89 -23.16
C PHE A 18 1.98 -4.83 -24.26
N LEU A 19 3.12 -4.24 -24.64
CA LEU A 19 3.19 -3.31 -25.76
C LEU A 19 2.85 -4.00 -27.08
N GLU A 20 3.37 -5.20 -27.33
CA GLU A 20 3.02 -6.00 -28.51
C GLU A 20 1.52 -6.30 -28.56
N LYS A 21 0.93 -6.72 -27.43
CA LYS A 21 -0.52 -6.96 -27.31
C LYS A 21 -1.35 -5.70 -27.57
N ALA A 22 -0.92 -4.56 -27.02
CA ALA A 22 -1.59 -3.28 -27.28
C ALA A 22 -1.52 -2.90 -28.77
N LEU A 23 -0.37 -3.11 -29.42
CA LEU A 23 -0.21 -2.84 -30.85
C LEU A 23 -1.08 -3.76 -31.72
N GLU A 24 -1.23 -5.04 -31.35
CA GLU A 24 -2.15 -5.97 -32.02
C GLU A 24 -3.59 -5.45 -31.99
N LEU A 25 -4.09 -5.06 -30.82
CA LEU A 25 -5.44 -4.52 -30.65
C LEU A 25 -5.65 -3.24 -31.48
N VAL A 26 -4.70 -2.31 -31.40
CA VAL A 26 -4.77 -1.05 -32.17
C VAL A 26 -4.76 -1.32 -33.67
N ARG A 27 -3.90 -2.22 -34.17
CA ARG A 27 -3.86 -2.62 -35.59
C ARG A 27 -5.15 -3.32 -36.04
N GLY A 28 -5.80 -4.05 -35.13
CA GLY A 28 -7.12 -4.64 -35.35
C GLY A 28 -8.28 -3.64 -35.33
N GLY A 29 -8.02 -2.37 -35.00
CA GLY A 29 -9.04 -1.33 -34.86
C GLY A 29 -9.74 -1.30 -33.49
N GLU A 30 -9.35 -2.17 -32.56
CA GLU A 30 -9.89 -2.23 -31.19
C GLU A 30 -9.30 -1.10 -30.33
N THR A 31 -9.91 0.08 -30.43
CA THR A 31 -9.42 1.31 -29.78
C THR A 31 -10.35 1.85 -28.67
N LYS A 32 -11.41 1.10 -28.32
CA LYS A 32 -12.29 1.45 -27.20
C LYS A 32 -11.56 1.22 -25.86
N VAL A 33 -11.37 2.29 -25.09
CA VAL A 33 -10.62 2.28 -23.81
C VAL A 33 -11.48 2.51 -22.57
N PHE A 34 -12.77 2.78 -22.74
CA PHE A 34 -13.69 3.09 -21.65
C PHE A 34 -15.03 2.39 -21.84
N GLN A 35 -15.58 1.89 -20.74
CA GLN A 35 -16.90 1.30 -20.66
C GLN A 35 -17.68 2.07 -19.61
N GLU A 36 -18.84 2.62 -20.00
CA GLU A 36 -19.74 3.28 -19.06
C GLU A 36 -20.24 2.29 -18.00
N PHE A 37 -20.41 2.78 -16.78
CA PHE A 37 -20.93 2.06 -15.64
C PHE A 37 -21.81 2.99 -14.81
N GLU A 38 -22.76 2.42 -14.09
CA GLU A 38 -23.60 3.13 -13.14
C GLU A 38 -23.12 2.81 -11.71
N VAL A 39 -23.12 3.83 -10.84
CA VAL A 39 -22.77 3.62 -9.43
C VAL A 39 -23.99 3.00 -8.73
N PRO A 40 -23.86 1.80 -8.14
CA PRO A 40 -24.96 1.17 -7.42
C PRO A 40 -25.27 1.92 -6.12
N ASP A 41 -26.53 1.90 -5.69
CA ASP A 41 -26.93 2.46 -4.40
C ASP A 41 -26.27 1.69 -3.23
N GLU A 42 -26.21 0.36 -3.33
CA GLU A 42 -25.62 -0.55 -2.34
C GLU A 42 -24.71 -1.57 -3.03
N ALA A 43 -23.44 -1.66 -2.59
CA ALA A 43 -22.51 -2.66 -3.12
C ALA A 43 -21.29 -2.88 -2.22
N ILE A 44 -20.61 -4.01 -2.41
CA ILE A 44 -19.26 -4.25 -1.89
C ILE A 44 -18.31 -4.50 -3.05
N GLY A 45 -17.06 -4.06 -2.91
CA GLY A 45 -16.01 -4.25 -3.89
C GLY A 45 -14.67 -4.49 -3.23
N CYS A 46 -13.86 -5.37 -3.81
CA CYS A 46 -12.46 -5.55 -3.44
C CYS A 46 -11.56 -5.53 -4.67
N GLY A 47 -10.54 -4.69 -4.64
CA GLY A 47 -9.52 -4.60 -5.67
C GLY A 47 -8.21 -5.15 -5.14
N PHE A 48 -7.64 -6.12 -5.83
CA PHE A 48 -6.33 -6.68 -5.52
C PHE A 48 -5.32 -6.24 -6.56
N HIS A 49 -4.13 -5.86 -6.11
CA HIS A 49 -3.01 -5.53 -6.96
C HIS A 49 -1.69 -5.91 -6.28
N GLU A 50 -0.69 -6.29 -7.07
CA GLU A 50 0.67 -6.45 -6.56
C GLU A 50 1.39 -5.11 -6.70
N ALA A 51 1.52 -4.38 -5.59
CA ALA A 51 2.30 -3.16 -5.55
C ALA A 51 3.81 -3.47 -5.59
N VAL A 52 4.63 -2.45 -5.79
CA VAL A 52 6.11 -2.59 -5.88
C VAL A 52 6.73 -3.23 -4.62
N ARG A 53 6.03 -3.19 -3.48
CA ARG A 53 6.48 -3.72 -2.18
C ARG A 53 5.74 -4.99 -1.74
N GLY A 54 4.87 -5.55 -2.58
CA GLY A 54 4.07 -6.74 -2.29
C GLY A 54 2.56 -6.52 -2.43
N VAL A 55 1.78 -7.29 -1.67
CA VAL A 55 0.31 -7.30 -1.72
C VAL A 55 -0.34 -5.95 -1.38
N LEU A 56 -1.28 -5.51 -2.22
CA LEU A 56 -2.16 -4.37 -1.99
C LEU A 56 -3.61 -4.81 -2.20
N SER A 57 -4.45 -4.58 -1.19
CA SER A 57 -5.90 -4.75 -1.33
C SER A 57 -6.66 -3.47 -0.95
N HIS A 58 -7.66 -3.12 -1.73
CA HIS A 58 -8.58 -2.03 -1.45
C HIS A 58 -9.97 -2.62 -1.24
N HIS A 59 -10.55 -2.42 -0.06
CA HIS A 59 -11.88 -2.91 0.29
C HIS A 59 -12.84 -1.73 0.42
N MET A 60 -13.91 -1.73 -0.37
CA MET A 60 -14.88 -0.64 -0.45
C MET A 60 -16.30 -1.15 -0.24
N VAL A 61 -17.09 -0.37 0.49
CA VAL A 61 -18.53 -0.56 0.68
C VAL A 61 -19.24 0.71 0.26
N ILE A 62 -20.24 0.57 -0.61
CA ILE A 62 -21.09 1.64 -1.10
C ILE A 62 -22.46 1.51 -0.42
N ARG A 63 -22.97 2.62 0.10
CA ARG A 63 -24.35 2.79 0.61
C ARG A 63 -24.91 4.14 0.20
N ASP A 64 -26.17 4.20 -0.18
CA ASP A 64 -26.83 5.40 -0.74
C ASP A 64 -25.99 6.09 -1.84
N GLY A 65 -25.34 5.28 -2.70
CA GLY A 65 -24.47 5.78 -3.77
C GLY A 65 -23.18 6.47 -3.28
N LYS A 66 -22.81 6.31 -2.01
CA LYS A 66 -21.64 6.92 -1.36
C LYS A 66 -20.72 5.87 -0.75
N ILE A 67 -19.45 6.20 -0.61
CA ILE A 67 -18.49 5.36 0.12
C ILE A 67 -18.87 5.34 1.60
N ALA A 68 -19.40 4.21 2.06
CA ALA A 68 -19.72 3.97 3.46
C ALA A 68 -18.52 3.44 4.24
N ASN A 69 -17.63 2.70 3.57
CA ASN A 69 -16.40 2.19 4.15
C ASN A 69 -15.31 2.03 3.08
N TYR A 70 -14.06 2.38 3.39
CA TYR A 70 -12.93 2.21 2.49
C TYR A 70 -11.64 1.94 3.27
N HIS A 71 -11.05 0.78 3.05
CA HIS A 71 -9.82 0.37 3.71
C HIS A 71 -8.81 -0.16 2.70
N PRO A 72 -7.73 0.59 2.42
CA PRO A 72 -6.59 0.07 1.72
C PRO A 72 -5.65 -0.63 2.71
N TYR A 73 -5.20 -1.84 2.36
CA TYR A 73 -4.12 -2.55 3.04
C TYR A 73 -2.94 -2.70 2.08
N PRO A 74 -2.04 -1.68 2.01
CA PRO A 74 -0.77 -1.78 1.31
C PRO A 74 0.16 -2.85 1.90
N PRO A 75 1.35 -3.07 1.30
CA PRO A 75 2.29 -4.08 1.79
C PRO A 75 2.97 -3.70 3.11
N THR A 76 3.33 -2.42 3.29
CA THR A 76 4.07 -1.97 4.48
C THR A 76 3.30 -2.20 5.79
N PRO A 77 1.98 -1.99 5.90
CA PRO A 77 1.22 -2.40 7.08
C PRO A 77 1.42 -3.86 7.51
N TRP A 78 1.57 -4.79 6.56
CA TRP A 78 1.87 -6.20 6.86
C TRP A 78 3.28 -6.39 7.36
N ASN A 79 4.26 -5.77 6.69
CA ASN A 79 5.67 -5.97 7.02
C ASN A 79 6.10 -5.22 8.29
N ALA A 80 5.52 -4.05 8.53
CA ALA A 80 5.79 -3.16 9.65
C ALA A 80 4.76 -3.31 10.78
N SER A 81 3.97 -4.39 10.78
CA SER A 81 3.02 -4.64 11.84
C SER A 81 3.74 -4.77 13.20
N PRO A 82 3.16 -4.25 14.28
CA PRO A 82 3.62 -4.58 15.62
C PRO A 82 3.19 -6.01 15.98
N ARG A 83 3.51 -6.43 17.20
CA ARG A 83 2.97 -7.67 17.76
C ARG A 83 1.44 -7.72 17.68
N ASP A 84 0.92 -8.86 17.23
CA ASP A 84 -0.52 -9.11 17.19
C ASP A 84 -1.08 -9.44 18.59
N TYR A 85 -2.39 -9.74 18.65
CA TYR A 85 -3.08 -10.09 19.90
C TYR A 85 -2.50 -11.35 20.59
N TYR A 86 -1.84 -12.24 19.84
CA TYR A 86 -1.18 -13.42 20.37
C TYR A 86 0.28 -13.15 20.79
N GLY A 87 0.77 -11.93 20.59
CA GLY A 87 2.14 -11.54 20.87
C GLY A 87 3.13 -11.87 19.75
N THR A 88 2.65 -12.30 18.58
CA THR A 88 3.50 -12.67 17.43
C THR A 88 4.09 -11.42 16.81
N PRO A 89 5.43 -11.28 16.72
CA PRO A 89 6.07 -10.10 16.11
C PRO A 89 5.77 -10.01 14.61
N GLY A 90 5.70 -8.78 14.11
CA GLY A 90 5.61 -8.54 12.67
C GLY A 90 6.94 -8.79 11.94
N PRO A 91 6.94 -8.87 10.60
CA PRO A 91 8.13 -9.23 9.82
C PRO A 91 9.38 -8.36 10.08
N TYR A 92 9.21 -7.06 10.34
CA TYR A 92 10.35 -6.19 10.69
C TYR A 92 10.95 -6.55 12.05
N GLU A 93 10.12 -6.74 13.06
CA GLU A 93 10.58 -7.12 14.40
C GLU A 93 11.24 -8.50 14.36
N ASP A 94 10.59 -9.47 13.72
CA ASP A 94 11.08 -10.85 13.58
C ASP A 94 12.43 -10.91 12.85
N ALA A 95 12.58 -10.20 11.73
CA ALA A 95 13.81 -10.21 10.94
C ALA A 95 15.00 -9.54 11.65
N VAL A 96 14.75 -8.61 12.58
CA VAL A 96 15.79 -7.92 13.34
C VAL A 96 16.11 -8.66 14.64
N GLN A 97 15.14 -9.36 15.23
CA GLN A 97 15.32 -10.03 16.51
C GLN A 97 16.33 -11.16 16.40
N GLY A 98 17.40 -11.09 17.20
CA GLY A 98 18.48 -12.09 17.18
C GLY A 98 19.43 -11.97 15.98
N LEU A 99 19.34 -10.90 15.18
CA LEU A 99 20.26 -10.63 14.09
C LEU A 99 21.70 -10.50 14.63
N PRO A 100 22.66 -11.31 14.13
CA PRO A 100 24.08 -11.12 14.46
C PRO A 100 24.57 -9.76 13.98
N ILE A 101 25.31 -9.07 14.84
CA ILE A 101 25.92 -7.77 14.51
C ILE A 101 27.33 -8.04 13.96
N PHE A 102 27.54 -7.64 12.71
CA PHE A 102 28.82 -7.74 12.01
C PHE A 102 29.56 -6.40 11.97
N GLU A 103 28.88 -5.32 12.33
CA GLU A 103 29.49 -4.01 12.52
C GLU A 103 30.65 -4.06 13.53
N GLU A 104 31.81 -3.58 13.12
CA GLU A 104 33.04 -3.57 13.94
C GLU A 104 33.17 -2.33 14.84
N ASN A 105 32.25 -1.36 14.71
CA ASN A 105 32.24 -0.16 15.55
C ASN A 105 31.91 -0.52 17.00
N GLY A 106 32.47 0.23 17.92
CA GLY A 106 32.20 0.08 19.35
C GLY A 106 30.82 0.61 19.72
N ARG A 107 30.49 0.52 21.01
CA ARG A 107 29.20 0.99 21.54
C ARG A 107 28.99 2.50 21.38
N GLU A 108 30.07 3.28 21.47
CA GLU A 108 30.02 4.75 21.44
C GLU A 108 29.81 5.32 20.03
N ASP A 109 30.18 4.56 18.99
CA ASP A 109 30.09 4.96 17.58
C ASP A 109 29.23 3.99 16.74
N PHE A 110 28.37 3.23 17.41
CA PHE A 110 27.48 2.25 16.81
C PHE A 110 26.45 2.90 15.87
N LYS A 111 26.42 2.44 14.61
CA LYS A 111 25.53 2.93 13.55
C LYS A 111 24.34 2.02 13.31
N GLY A 112 24.42 0.76 13.74
CA GLY A 112 23.38 -0.26 13.52
C GLY A 112 23.22 -0.63 12.05
N ILE A 113 24.30 -0.68 11.28
CA ILE A 113 24.24 -0.85 9.82
C ILE A 113 23.56 -2.16 9.42
N ASP A 114 23.75 -3.23 10.18
CA ASP A 114 23.15 -4.54 9.88
C ASP A 114 21.64 -4.51 10.06
N ILE A 115 21.14 -3.91 11.15
CA ILE A 115 19.72 -3.68 11.39
C ILE A 115 19.12 -2.82 10.27
N MET A 116 19.83 -1.74 9.94
CA MET A 116 19.45 -0.79 8.91
C MET A 116 19.38 -1.41 7.51
N ARG A 117 20.28 -2.33 7.18
CA ARG A 117 20.28 -3.11 5.94
C ARG A 117 19.10 -4.09 5.90
N THR A 118 18.84 -4.80 7.00
CA THR A 118 17.72 -5.73 7.12
C THR A 118 16.39 -5.02 6.90
N VAL A 119 16.11 -3.93 7.62
CA VAL A 119 14.84 -3.19 7.46
C VAL A 119 14.70 -2.57 6.07
N ARG A 120 15.77 -1.95 5.52
CA ARG A 120 15.73 -1.39 4.16
C ARG A 120 15.53 -2.43 3.07
N SER A 121 15.89 -3.70 3.32
CA SER A 121 15.66 -4.76 2.36
C SER A 121 14.17 -5.01 2.07
N PHE A 122 13.27 -4.59 2.97
CA PHE A 122 11.83 -4.61 2.77
C PHE A 122 11.26 -3.37 2.06
N ASP A 123 12.10 -2.37 1.74
CA ASP A 123 11.68 -1.09 1.13
C ASP A 123 10.52 -0.41 1.89
N PRO A 124 10.75 0.04 3.14
CA PRO A 124 9.69 0.58 3.99
C PRO A 124 9.06 1.86 3.40
N CYS A 125 7.74 1.85 3.19
CA CYS A 125 6.93 3.02 2.86
C CYS A 125 6.01 3.38 4.04
N LEU A 126 6.49 4.20 4.97
CA LEU A 126 5.69 4.57 6.15
C LEU A 126 4.39 5.34 5.86
N PRO A 127 4.30 6.21 4.83
CA PRO A 127 3.01 6.76 4.41
C PRO A 127 2.00 5.68 4.04
N CYS A 128 2.44 4.62 3.36
CA CYS A 128 1.63 3.43 3.07
C CYS A 128 1.25 2.65 4.34
N GLY A 129 2.17 2.60 5.31
CA GLY A 129 2.05 1.89 6.60
C GLY A 129 0.88 2.34 7.48
N VAL A 130 0.55 3.63 7.47
CA VAL A 130 -0.47 4.18 8.37
C VAL A 130 -1.64 4.80 7.61
N HIS A 131 -1.40 5.38 6.42
CA HIS A 131 -2.36 5.98 5.47
C HIS A 131 -3.40 6.98 6.03
N MET A 132 -3.45 7.20 7.35
CA MET A 132 -4.29 8.16 8.06
C MET A 132 -3.47 8.79 9.20
N TYR A 133 -3.21 10.09 9.11
CA TYR A 133 -2.52 10.85 10.16
C TYR A 133 -3.38 12.05 10.57
N LEU A 134 -3.82 12.07 11.82
CA LEU A 134 -4.71 13.11 12.36
C LEU A 134 -3.96 14.33 12.96
N GLY A 135 -2.62 14.32 12.97
CA GLY A 135 -1.81 15.43 13.51
C GLY A 135 -2.04 15.71 15.01
N LYS A 136 -1.74 16.94 15.46
CA LYS A 136 -2.07 17.45 16.81
C LYS A 136 -3.41 18.21 16.84
N GLY A 137 -4.42 17.75 16.09
CA GLY A 137 -5.62 18.53 15.78
C GLY A 137 -6.96 17.84 16.08
N LYS A 138 -7.78 18.57 16.85
CA LYS A 138 -9.26 18.61 16.99
C LYS A 138 -10.08 17.33 16.83
N THR A 139 -10.87 17.03 17.86
CA THR A 139 -12.05 16.16 17.78
C THR A 139 -12.92 16.58 16.59
N LEU A 140 -13.10 15.67 15.62
CA LEU A 140 -14.03 15.84 14.51
C LEU A 140 -15.43 15.41 14.97
N GLU A 141 -16.26 16.35 15.39
CA GLU A 141 -17.71 16.12 15.52
C GLU A 141 -18.31 16.20 14.11
N LYS A 142 -18.64 15.03 13.54
CA LYS A 142 -19.21 14.93 12.19
C LYS A 142 -20.73 15.07 12.25
N ARG A 143 -21.24 16.27 12.00
CA ARG A 143 -22.69 16.49 11.81
C ARG A 143 -23.04 16.39 10.32
N HIS A 144 -23.97 15.51 10.00
CA HIS A 144 -24.53 15.38 8.66
C HIS A 144 -25.62 16.45 8.48
N SER A 145 -25.31 17.53 7.74
CA SER A 145 -26.32 18.49 7.27
C SER A 145 -26.68 18.16 5.82
N PRO A 146 -27.98 18.11 5.44
CA PRO A 146 -28.40 17.89 4.05
C PRO A 146 -28.09 19.06 3.10
N THR A 147 -27.69 20.22 3.62
CA THR A 147 -27.40 21.43 2.85
C THR A 147 -25.91 21.76 2.89
N LEU A 148 -25.25 21.61 1.75
CA LEU A 148 -23.87 22.06 1.54
C LEU A 148 -23.88 23.60 1.41
N GLY A 149 -23.23 24.33 2.32
CA GLY A 149 -22.72 25.68 2.00
C GLY A 149 -23.50 26.91 2.46
N MET A 150 -24.19 26.91 3.60
CA MET A 150 -24.43 28.16 4.34
C MET A 150 -23.62 28.14 5.63
N GLY A 151 -22.62 29.03 5.70
CA GLY A 151 -21.81 29.23 6.89
C GLY A 151 -22.70 29.55 8.08
N VAL A 152 -22.44 28.87 9.19
CA VAL A 152 -22.95 29.24 10.50
C VAL A 152 -21.72 29.71 11.26
N GLU A 153 -21.75 30.97 11.72
CA GLU A 153 -20.79 31.49 12.72
C GLU A 153 -20.74 30.60 13.95
#